data_AF-A0A968XSK5-F1
#
_entry.id   AF-A0A968XSK5-F1
#
_cell.length_a   1.000
_cell.length_b   1.000
_cell.length_c   1.000
_cell.angle_alpha   90.00
_cell.angle_beta   90.00
_cell.angle_gamma   90.00
#
_symmetry.space_group_name_H-M   'P 1'
#
loop_
_entity.id
_entity.type
_entity.pdbx_description
1 polymer ?
#
loop_
_entity_poly.entity_id
_entity_poly.type
_entity_poly.pdbx_seq_one_letter_code
_entity_poly.pdbx_strand_id
1 'polypeptide(L)' 'MELTPTRYREQEISQSPLFAPSGTGWNRNGMHHLDAHLLSNGAWLACVDGWSKV' A
#
# COMPACT_ATOMS: atom_id res chain seq x y z
N MET A 1 -13.19 2.35 15.14
CA MET A 1 -12.84 3.55 14.36
C MET A 1 -13.29 4.78 15.11
N GLU A 2 -12.41 5.76 15.29
CA GLU A 2 -12.74 7.08 15.86
C GLU A 2 -12.11 8.14 14.96
N LEU A 3 -12.94 8.98 14.34
CA LEU A 3 -12.51 10.11 13.52
C LEU A 3 -13.42 11.31 13.80
N THR A 4 -12.90 12.26 14.56
CA THR A 4 -13.55 13.52 14.93
C THR A 4 -12.54 14.66 14.79
N PRO A 5 -12.96 15.95 14.87
CA PRO A 5 -12.02 17.06 14.78
C PRO A 5 -10.90 17.09 15.84
N THR A 6 -11.06 16.38 16.97
CA THR A 6 -10.11 16.41 18.10
C THR A 6 -9.62 15.04 18.54
N ARG A 7 -10.13 13.96 17.94
CA ARG A 7 -9.74 12.58 18.25
C ARG A 7 -9.66 11.75 17.00
N TYR A 8 -8.58 10.98 16.92
CA TYR A 8 -8.30 10.05 15.85
C TYR A 8 -7.73 8.77 16.45
N ARG A 9 -8.23 7.61 15.99
CA ARG A 9 -7.69 6.31 16.37
C ARG A 9 -7.52 5.42 15.16
N GLU A 10 -6.27 5.01 14.93
CA GLU A 10 -5.92 3.99 13.95
C GLU A 10 -6.20 2.59 14.50
N GLN A 11 -6.64 1.72 13.60
CA GLN A 11 -6.77 0.31 13.86
C GLN A 11 -6.37 -0.44 12.60
N GLU A 12 -5.39 -1.32 12.74
CA GLU A 12 -4.98 -2.20 11.66
C GLU A 12 -6.12 -3.15 11.30
N ILE A 13 -6.30 -3.38 10.00
CA ILE A 13 -7.30 -4.33 9.50
C ILE A 13 -6.82 -5.76 9.72
N SER A 14 -7.76 -6.69 9.89
CA SER A 14 -7.42 -8.11 10.08
C SER A 14 -6.69 -8.75 8.89
N GLN A 15 -6.81 -8.16 7.70
CA GLN A 15 -6.23 -8.63 6.45
C GLN A 15 -4.84 -8.04 6.18
N SER A 16 -4.19 -7.48 7.19
CA SER A 16 -2.84 -6.93 7.05
C SER A 16 -1.78 -8.04 6.99
N PRO A 17 -0.73 -7.90 6.14
CA PRO A 17 -0.57 -6.83 5.16
C PRO A 17 -1.40 -7.10 3.89
N LEU A 18 -1.95 -6.05 3.29
CA LEU A 18 -2.66 -6.16 2.00
C LEU A 18 -1.71 -6.41 0.82
N PHE A 19 -0.47 -5.95 0.94
CA PHE A 19 0.55 -6.04 -0.09
C PHE A 19 1.88 -6.47 0.52
N ALA A 20 2.67 -7.19 -0.27
CA ALA A 20 4.02 -7.62 0.09
C ALA A 20 4.93 -7.49 -1.13
N PRO A 21 6.27 -7.39 -0.95
CA PRO A 21 7.20 -7.32 -2.07
C PRO A 21 6.94 -8.44 -3.09
N SER A 22 7.03 -8.09 -4.38
CA SER A 22 6.59 -8.99 -5.46
C SER A 22 7.47 -10.23 -5.63
N GLY A 23 8.66 -10.25 -5.03
CA GLY A 23 9.64 -11.31 -5.22
C GLY A 23 10.34 -11.28 -6.59
N THR A 24 10.03 -10.33 -7.49
CA THR A 24 10.64 -10.20 -8.82
C THR A 24 10.75 -8.73 -9.30
N GLY A 25 11.53 -8.47 -10.36
CA GLY A 25 11.61 -7.13 -10.95
C GLY A 25 12.17 -6.06 -10.01
N TRP A 26 11.83 -4.79 -10.22
CA TRP A 26 12.37 -3.66 -9.45
C TRP A 26 11.80 -3.57 -8.02
N ASN A 27 10.57 -4.05 -7.77
CA ASN A 27 9.92 -4.04 -6.45
C ASN A 27 10.02 -5.39 -5.72
N ARG A 28 11.06 -6.18 -6.02
CA ARG A 28 11.27 -7.52 -5.45
C ARG A 28 11.36 -7.53 -3.93
N ASN A 29 12.03 -6.53 -3.36
CA ASN A 29 12.30 -6.43 -1.92
C ASN A 29 11.90 -5.05 -1.41
N GLY A 30 11.67 -4.95 -0.10
CA GLY A 30 11.54 -3.68 0.61
C GLY A 30 10.33 -2.82 0.21
N MET A 31 9.38 -3.34 -0.57
CA MET A 31 8.12 -2.68 -0.85
C MET A 31 7.30 -2.57 0.44
N HIS A 32 7.09 -1.36 0.93
CA HIS A 32 6.35 -1.09 2.16
C HIS A 32 5.45 0.16 2.05
N HIS A 33 5.57 0.93 0.97
CA HIS A 33 4.74 2.11 0.71
C HIS A 33 3.88 1.90 -0.54
N LEU A 34 2.66 2.41 -0.50
CA LEU A 34 1.69 2.33 -1.59
C LEU A 34 0.84 3.60 -1.65
N ASP A 35 0.66 4.13 -2.86
CA ASP A 35 -0.37 5.11 -3.20
C ASP A 35 -1.34 4.48 -4.21
N ALA A 36 -2.64 4.52 -3.90
CA ALA A 36 -3.69 3.87 -4.68
C ALA A 36 -4.43 4.91 -5.53
N HIS A 37 -4.36 4.75 -6.85
CA HIS A 37 -5.06 5.63 -7.79
C HIS A 37 -6.21 4.89 -8.47
N LEU A 38 -7.43 5.40 -8.31
CA LEU A 38 -8.59 4.95 -9.08
C LEU A 38 -8.56 5.62 -10.46
N LEU A 39 -8.51 4.80 -11.51
CA LEU A 39 -8.53 5.26 -12.89
C LEU A 39 -9.97 5.47 -13.39
N SER A 40 -10.15 6.27 -14.45
CA SER A 40 -11.47 6.61 -15.00
C SER A 40 -12.27 5.40 -15.52
N ASN A 41 -11.60 4.30 -15.84
CA ASN A 41 -12.20 3.03 -16.26
C ASN A 41 -12.57 2.11 -15.08
N GLY A 42 -12.41 2.56 -13.83
CA GLY A 42 -12.72 1.79 -12.62
C GLY A 42 -11.61 0.83 -12.17
N ALA A 43 -10.48 0.75 -12.88
CA ALA A 43 -9.32 -0.02 -12.44
C ALA A 43 -8.53 0.74 -11.37
N TRP A 44 -7.84 -0.01 -10.51
CA TRP A 44 -6.90 0.54 -9.53
C TRP A 44 -5.47 0.39 -10.02
N LEU A 45 -4.70 1.47 -9.92
CA LEU A 45 -3.25 1.48 -10.09
C LEU A 45 -2.59 1.64 -8.72
N ALA A 46 -1.70 0.72 -8.37
CA ALA A 46 -0.88 0.80 -7.18
C ALA A 46 0.51 1.36 -7.55
N CYS A 47 0.81 2.57 -7.09
CA CYS A 47 2.14 3.15 -7.13
C CYS A 47 2.88 2.69 -5.88
N VAL A 48 3.95 1.90 -6.05
CA VAL A 48 4.67 1.28 -4.93
C VAL A 48 6.15 1.61 -4.97
N ASP A 49 6.81 1.50 -3.83
CA ASP A 49 8.27 1.52 -3.73
C ASP A 49 8.86 0.10 -3.84
N GLY A 50 10.18 0.00 -3.67
CA GLY A 50 10.89 -1.27 -3.59
C GLY A 50 12.28 -1.19 -4.19
N TRP A 51 13.01 -2.31 -4.08
CA TRP A 51 14.36 -2.41 -4.61
C TRP A 51 14.74 -3.83 -5.02
N SER A 52 15.73 -3.89 -5.91
CA SER A 52 16.44 -5.10 -6.31
C SER A 52 17.93 -4.85 -6.32
N LYS A 53 18.71 -5.89 -5.99
CA LYS A 53 20.16 -5.85 -6.27
C LYS A 53 20.35 -5.85 -7.78
N VAL A 54 21.18 -4.93 -8.24
CA VAL A 54 21.71 -4.90 -9.61
C VAL A 54 22.89 -5.86 -9.70
#